data_AF-A0A2K8ZAA2-F1
#
_entry.id   AF-A0A2K8ZAA2-F1
#
_cell.length_a   1.000
_cell.length_b   1.000
_cell.length_c   1.000
_cell.angle_alpha   90.00
_cell.angle_beta   90.00
_cell.angle_gamma   90.00
#
_symmetry.space_group_name_H-M   'P 1'
#
loop_
_entity.id
_entity.type
_entity.pdbx_description
1 polymer ?
#
loop_
_entity_poly.entity_id
_entity_poly.type
_entity_poly.pdbx_seq_one_letter_code
_entity_poly.pdbx_strand_id
1 'polypeptide(L)'
;MERWLSRVVLSSLAIALLSPSYGQLGTGGVVSQDQKGNVFTTFLVSTTYTGKAISTIRYLGSPFLGTNVWHQGSLQFRNGHQLAGKLSYNLITGTIFFQTSDSLETYPVVPDEFILEGRKFIGISHNDLGIWQMAYYQVVYDGQTKLLRRYQERLQPISRSVYPMRMPSDEKFDGRYIISEEFYVKRVSNSPKLIQLTQESLRKALPDAPSDLLTSETTTDLTQAKLIALITAYDSRKLANY
;
A
#
# COMPACT_ATOMS: atom_id res chain seq x y z
N MET A 1 18.28 -68.21 9.06
CA MET A 1 17.92 -68.05 7.63
C MET A 1 16.75 -67.08 7.60
N GLU A 2 17.07 -65.80 7.49
CA GLU A 2 16.19 -64.64 7.67
C GLU A 2 15.35 -64.39 6.42
N ARG A 3 14.06 -64.06 6.59
CA ARG A 3 13.25 -63.40 5.55
C ARG A 3 12.43 -62.27 6.15
N TRP A 4 12.99 -61.09 5.89
CA TRP A 4 12.50 -59.72 5.93
C TRP A 4 10.98 -59.51 5.81
N LEU A 5 10.41 -58.87 6.84
CA LEU A 5 9.17 -58.11 6.76
C LEU A 5 9.52 -56.65 6.41
N SER A 6 9.19 -56.21 5.19
CA SER A 6 9.30 -54.81 4.79
C SER A 6 8.21 -54.00 5.47
N ARG A 7 8.55 -53.34 6.58
CA ARG A 7 7.76 -52.23 7.14
C ARG A 7 7.84 -51.06 6.17
N VAL A 8 6.70 -50.67 5.62
CA VAL A 8 6.53 -49.37 4.95
C VAL A 8 6.72 -48.31 6.03
N VAL A 9 7.90 -47.68 6.03
CA VAL A 9 8.13 -46.46 6.80
C VAL A 9 7.37 -45.35 6.10
N LEU A 10 6.29 -44.90 6.73
CA LEU A 10 5.66 -43.61 6.44
C LEU A 10 6.71 -42.53 6.69
N SER A 11 7.36 -42.09 5.61
CA SER A 11 8.22 -40.91 5.61
C SER A 11 7.37 -39.69 5.91
N SER A 12 7.23 -39.42 7.19
CA SER A 12 6.78 -38.16 7.75
C SER A 12 7.83 -37.12 7.37
N LEU A 13 7.62 -36.39 6.27
CA LEU A 13 8.50 -35.28 5.97
C LEU A 13 8.18 -34.15 6.94
N ALA A 14 9.09 -34.00 7.90
CA ALA A 14 9.06 -33.00 8.93
C ALA A 14 9.04 -31.59 8.34
N ILE A 15 8.25 -30.77 9.01
CA ILE A 15 8.14 -29.32 8.99
C ILE A 15 9.50 -28.65 8.81
N ALA A 16 9.69 -27.96 7.69
CA ALA A 16 10.76 -26.98 7.53
C ALA A 16 10.19 -25.59 7.84
N LEU A 17 10.50 -25.14 9.06
CA LEU A 17 10.61 -23.76 9.55
C LEU A 17 9.48 -22.79 9.17
N LEU A 18 8.63 -22.54 10.17
CA LEU A 18 7.62 -21.49 10.25
C LEU A 18 8.19 -20.13 9.81
N SER A 19 7.98 -19.77 8.54
CA SER A 19 7.81 -18.35 8.21
C SER A 19 6.52 -17.89 8.88
N PRO A 20 6.50 -16.79 9.64
CA PRO A 20 5.24 -16.21 10.10
C PRO A 20 4.39 -15.94 8.85
N SER A 21 3.19 -16.50 8.77
CA SER A 21 2.23 -16.08 7.76
C SER A 21 1.77 -14.67 8.13
N TYR A 22 2.17 -13.67 7.36
CA TYR A 22 1.93 -12.26 7.69
C TYR A 22 0.50 -11.80 7.35
N GLY A 23 -0.30 -12.66 6.71
CA GLY A 23 -1.74 -12.50 6.48
C GLY A 23 -2.23 -13.29 5.27
N GLN A 24 -3.47 -13.77 5.33
CA GLN A 24 -4.16 -14.44 4.24
C GLN A 24 -5.03 -13.42 3.48
N LEU A 25 -4.87 -13.38 2.15
CA LEU A 25 -5.71 -12.63 1.23
C LEU A 25 -7.00 -13.42 0.97
N GLY A 26 -8.15 -12.72 0.87
CA GLY A 26 -9.47 -13.30 0.57
C GLY A 26 -9.59 -14.07 -0.76
N THR A 27 -8.51 -14.17 -1.53
CA THR A 27 -8.39 -14.93 -2.78
C THR A 27 -7.17 -15.87 -2.81
N GLY A 28 -6.81 -16.45 -1.66
CA GLY A 28 -5.81 -17.54 -1.59
C GLY A 28 -4.35 -17.10 -1.72
N GLY A 29 -4.07 -15.81 -1.54
CA GLY A 29 -2.73 -15.26 -1.46
C GLY A 29 -2.21 -15.25 -0.01
N VAL A 30 -0.92 -15.52 0.20
CA VAL A 30 -0.25 -15.42 1.50
C VAL A 30 0.94 -14.50 1.37
N VAL A 31 1.01 -13.47 2.22
CA VAL A 31 2.20 -12.62 2.35
C VAL A 31 3.16 -13.27 3.34
N SER A 32 4.42 -13.37 2.96
CA SER A 32 5.48 -14.04 3.71
C SER A 32 6.78 -13.25 3.63
N GLN A 33 7.68 -13.50 4.56
CA GLN A 33 9.03 -12.94 4.56
C GLN A 33 10.05 -14.08 4.58
N ASP A 34 11.08 -13.98 3.74
CA ASP A 34 12.19 -14.95 3.75
C ASP A 34 13.22 -14.64 4.85
N GLN A 35 14.20 -15.52 5.03
CA GLN A 35 15.28 -15.35 6.02
C GLN A 35 16.18 -14.12 5.76
N LYS A 36 16.13 -13.55 4.55
CA LYS A 36 16.88 -12.34 4.17
C LYS A 36 16.05 -11.07 4.40
N GLY A 37 14.82 -11.20 4.88
CA GLY A 37 13.91 -10.09 5.12
C GLY A 37 13.09 -9.68 3.89
N ASN A 38 13.18 -10.39 2.77
CA ASN A 38 12.40 -10.05 1.57
C ASN A 38 10.95 -10.45 1.77
N VAL A 39 10.04 -9.48 1.58
CA VAL A 39 8.60 -9.72 1.57
C VAL A 39 8.18 -10.23 0.19
N PHE A 40 7.33 -11.25 0.15
CA PHE A 40 6.74 -11.77 -1.08
C PHE A 40 5.32 -12.27 -0.86
N THR A 41 4.53 -12.25 -1.93
CA THR A 41 3.15 -12.74 -1.94
C THR A 41 3.06 -14.01 -2.79
N THR A 42 2.44 -15.04 -2.24
CA THR A 42 2.29 -16.34 -2.89
C THR A 42 0.82 -16.64 -3.12
N PHE A 43 0.42 -16.91 -4.36
CA PHE A 43 -0.93 -17.33 -4.71
C PHE A 43 -0.93 -18.80 -5.13
N LEU A 44 -1.88 -19.57 -4.59
CA LEU A 44 -2.18 -20.90 -5.08
C LEU A 44 -3.19 -20.80 -6.21
N VAL A 45 -2.78 -21.18 -7.42
CA VAL A 45 -3.63 -21.15 -8.60
C VAL A 45 -3.91 -22.57 -9.04
N SER A 46 -5.18 -22.97 -8.92
CA SER A 46 -5.66 -24.24 -9.46
C SER A 46 -5.77 -24.12 -10.98
N THR A 47 -4.83 -24.72 -11.70
CA THR A 47 -4.84 -24.78 -13.15
C THR A 47 -5.42 -26.11 -13.59
N THR A 48 -6.74 -26.32 -13.45
CA THR A 48 -7.53 -27.28 -14.28
C THR A 48 -9.00 -27.40 -13.86
N TYR A 49 -9.89 -27.49 -14.87
CA TYR A 49 -11.28 -27.95 -14.79
C TYR A 49 -11.39 -29.47 -14.52
N THR A 50 -10.27 -30.19 -14.50
CA THR A 50 -10.17 -31.67 -14.47
C THR A 50 -9.39 -32.24 -13.28
N GLY A 51 -9.04 -31.40 -12.29
CA GLY A 51 -8.44 -31.85 -11.04
C GLY A 51 -6.93 -32.13 -11.12
N LYS A 52 -6.20 -31.55 -10.16
CA LYS A 52 -4.80 -31.88 -9.79
C LYS A 52 -3.65 -31.27 -10.62
N ALA A 53 -3.69 -29.97 -10.87
CA ALA A 53 -2.47 -29.16 -10.86
C ALA A 53 -2.68 -27.86 -10.07
N ILE A 54 -2.14 -27.81 -8.84
CA ILE A 54 -2.02 -26.57 -8.08
C ILE A 54 -0.67 -25.97 -8.44
N SER A 55 -0.68 -24.88 -9.21
CA SER A 55 0.51 -24.09 -9.48
C SER A 55 0.63 -23.00 -8.41
N THR A 56 1.87 -22.58 -8.15
CA THR A 56 2.15 -21.48 -7.23
C THR A 56 2.70 -20.31 -8.03
N ILE A 57 2.08 -19.14 -7.86
CA ILE A 57 2.56 -17.88 -8.43
C ILE A 57 3.16 -17.05 -7.31
N ARG A 58 4.35 -16.50 -7.53
CA ARG A 58 5.07 -15.72 -6.50
C ARG A 58 5.41 -14.34 -7.00
N TYR A 59 5.08 -13.33 -6.21
CA TYR A 59 5.40 -11.93 -6.49
C TYR A 59 6.27 -11.36 -5.39
N LEU A 60 7.31 -10.62 -5.78
CA LEU A 60 8.12 -9.87 -4.84
C LEU A 60 7.32 -8.66 -4.31
N GLY A 61 7.30 -8.46 -2.99
CA GLY A 61 6.51 -7.45 -2.31
C GLY A 61 5.12 -7.94 -1.87
N SER A 62 4.26 -6.98 -1.52
CA SER A 62 2.91 -7.17 -1.00
C SER A 62 1.96 -6.19 -1.69
N PRO A 63 0.70 -6.55 -1.98
CA PRO A 63 -0.30 -5.63 -2.54
C PRO A 63 -0.81 -4.59 -1.51
N PHE A 64 -0.22 -4.57 -0.31
CA PHE A 64 -0.67 -3.80 0.83
C PHE A 64 0.33 -2.73 1.21
N LEU A 65 -0.18 -1.63 1.78
CA LEU A 65 0.67 -0.59 2.33
C LEU A 65 1.44 -1.11 3.56
N GLY A 66 2.74 -1.35 3.39
CA GLY A 66 3.64 -1.81 4.45
C GLY A 66 4.19 -3.21 4.19
N THR A 67 5.01 -3.70 5.12
CA THR A 67 5.59 -5.06 5.05
C THR A 67 4.71 -6.13 5.69
N ASN A 68 3.84 -5.73 6.62
CA ASN A 68 2.83 -6.60 7.23
C ASN A 68 1.50 -6.45 6.50
N VAL A 69 0.60 -7.44 6.62
CA VAL A 69 -0.77 -7.29 6.07
C VAL A 69 -1.66 -6.54 7.03
N TRP A 70 -1.56 -6.86 8.32
CA TRP A 70 -2.46 -6.36 9.36
C TRP A 70 -1.71 -5.42 10.30
N HIS A 71 -2.21 -4.21 10.42
CA HIS A 71 -1.65 -3.17 11.29
C HIS A 71 -2.73 -2.69 12.25
N GLN A 72 -2.33 -2.34 13.47
CA GLN A 72 -3.25 -1.65 14.36
C GLN A 72 -3.62 -0.28 13.79
N GLY A 73 -4.89 0.07 13.90
CA GLY A 73 -5.40 1.31 13.36
C GLY A 73 -6.83 1.62 13.78
N SER A 74 -7.38 2.67 13.20
CA SER A 74 -8.75 3.10 13.46
C SER A 74 -9.42 3.63 12.21
N LEU A 75 -10.73 3.41 12.11
CA LEU A 75 -11.62 3.92 11.07
C LEU A 75 -12.49 5.02 11.65
N GLN A 76 -12.78 6.03 10.85
CA GLN A 76 -13.75 7.07 11.16
C GLN A 76 -14.71 7.24 9.99
N PHE A 77 -16.00 7.26 10.30
CA PHE A 77 -17.10 7.39 9.35
C PHE A 77 -17.83 8.73 9.53
N ARG A 78 -18.52 9.19 8.49
CA ARG A 78 -19.24 10.47 8.44
C ARG A 78 -20.30 10.63 9.53
N ASN A 79 -20.89 9.53 9.98
CA ASN A 79 -21.84 9.51 11.09
C ASN A 79 -21.19 9.70 12.47
N GLY A 80 -19.87 9.96 12.52
CA GLY A 80 -19.10 10.12 13.75
C GLY A 80 -18.69 8.80 14.40
N HIS A 81 -19.06 7.66 13.82
CA HIS A 81 -18.68 6.36 14.37
C HIS A 81 -17.19 6.11 14.15
N GLN A 82 -16.53 5.61 15.19
CA GLN A 82 -15.11 5.27 15.18
C GLN A 82 -14.94 3.80 15.58
N LEU A 83 -14.13 3.07 14.81
CA LEU A 83 -13.82 1.66 15.08
C LEU A 83 -12.31 1.50 15.18
N ALA A 84 -11.83 0.86 16.25
CA ALA A 84 -10.43 0.47 16.40
C ALA A 84 -10.26 -1.02 16.13
N GLY A 85 -9.15 -1.41 15.53
CA GLY A 85 -8.86 -2.81 15.23
C GLY A 85 -7.69 -2.95 14.26
N LYS A 86 -7.63 -4.10 13.58
CA LYS A 86 -6.59 -4.36 12.59
C LYS A 86 -7.07 -3.94 11.22
N LEU A 87 -6.21 -3.24 10.50
CA LEU A 87 -6.43 -2.72 9.17
C LEU A 87 -5.43 -3.29 8.19
N SER A 88 -5.89 -3.46 6.96
CA SER A 88 -5.06 -3.76 5.80
C SER A 88 -5.49 -2.88 4.64
N TYR A 89 -4.57 -2.12 4.06
CA TYR A 89 -4.89 -1.23 2.95
C TYR A 89 -4.28 -1.74 1.65
N ASN A 90 -5.12 -2.27 0.76
CA ASN A 90 -4.70 -2.83 -0.52
C ASN A 90 -4.51 -1.70 -1.54
N LEU A 91 -3.27 -1.44 -1.95
CA LEU A 91 -2.91 -0.31 -2.81
C LEU A 91 -3.27 -0.51 -4.29
N ILE A 92 -3.51 -1.75 -4.70
CA ILE A 92 -3.91 -2.08 -6.07
C ILE A 92 -5.40 -1.79 -6.28
N THR A 93 -6.23 -2.20 -5.32
CA THR A 93 -7.69 -2.06 -5.39
C THR A 93 -8.22 -0.81 -4.69
N GLY A 94 -7.40 -0.15 -3.87
CA GLY A 94 -7.84 0.94 -3.00
C GLY A 94 -8.76 0.48 -1.86
N THR A 95 -8.90 -0.83 -1.63
CA THR A 95 -9.80 -1.40 -0.61
C THR A 95 -9.13 -1.46 0.75
N ILE A 96 -9.86 -1.07 1.79
CA ILE A 96 -9.44 -1.24 3.19
C ILE A 96 -10.18 -2.44 3.73
N PHE A 97 -9.45 -3.38 4.30
CA PHE A 97 -9.99 -4.50 5.06
C PHE A 97 -9.85 -4.22 6.54
N PHE A 98 -10.87 -4.61 7.30
CA PHE A 98 -10.90 -4.46 8.74
C PHE A 98 -11.15 -5.80 9.41
N GLN A 99 -10.48 -6.00 10.54
CA GLN A 99 -10.61 -7.14 11.42
C GLN A 99 -10.76 -6.61 12.85
N THR A 100 -11.84 -7.03 13.52
CA THR A 100 -12.10 -6.67 14.93
C THR A 100 -11.14 -7.41 15.87
N SER A 101 -10.98 -6.93 17.10
CA SER A 101 -10.13 -7.58 18.10
C SER A 101 -10.60 -9.00 18.45
N ASP A 102 -11.91 -9.22 18.38
CA ASP A 102 -12.57 -10.42 18.89
C ASP A 102 -12.89 -11.46 17.79
N SER A 103 -12.62 -11.15 16.52
CA SER A 103 -12.88 -12.05 15.39
C SER A 103 -11.70 -12.08 14.42
N LEU A 104 -11.45 -13.24 13.83
CA LEU A 104 -10.53 -13.37 12.71
C LEU A 104 -11.20 -13.04 11.36
N GLU A 105 -12.51 -12.83 11.36
CA GLU A 105 -13.26 -12.44 10.17
C GLU A 105 -12.81 -11.08 9.65
N THR A 106 -12.68 -10.98 8.34
CA THR A 106 -12.19 -9.79 7.65
C THR A 106 -13.24 -9.32 6.66
N TYR A 107 -13.54 -8.04 6.65
CA TYR A 107 -14.50 -7.47 5.70
C TYR A 107 -14.00 -6.17 5.09
N PRO A 108 -14.36 -5.87 3.82
CA PRO A 108 -14.03 -4.61 3.20
C PRO A 108 -14.85 -3.47 3.83
N VAL A 109 -14.22 -2.32 4.01
CA VAL A 109 -14.82 -1.11 4.57
C VAL A 109 -14.47 0.11 3.73
N VAL A 110 -15.35 1.11 3.76
CA VAL A 110 -15.16 2.41 3.06
C VAL A 110 -15.29 3.54 4.08
N PRO A 111 -14.27 3.77 4.93
CA PRO A 111 -14.26 4.89 5.87
C PRO A 111 -14.11 6.25 5.16
N ASP A 112 -14.49 7.33 5.84
CA ASP A 112 -14.14 8.70 5.41
C ASP A 112 -12.70 9.04 5.82
N GLU A 113 -12.23 8.55 6.97
CA GLU A 113 -10.84 8.68 7.42
C GLU A 113 -10.36 7.39 8.10
N PHE A 114 -9.06 7.11 8.04
CA PHE A 114 -8.47 6.04 8.83
C PHE A 114 -7.05 6.38 9.28
N ILE A 115 -6.61 5.72 10.35
CA ILE A 115 -5.23 5.79 10.84
C ILE A 115 -4.62 4.41 10.68
N LEU A 116 -3.48 4.35 10.00
CA LEU A 116 -2.69 3.14 9.80
C LEU A 116 -1.25 3.44 10.21
N GLU A 117 -0.71 2.73 11.20
CA GLU A 117 0.65 2.96 11.71
C GLU A 117 0.94 4.42 12.10
N GLY A 118 -0.03 5.08 12.73
CA GLY A 118 0.07 6.50 13.13
C GLY A 118 -0.02 7.50 11.97
N ARG A 119 -0.20 7.04 10.73
CA ARG A 119 -0.42 7.90 9.57
C ARG A 119 -1.92 8.08 9.34
N LYS A 120 -2.36 9.34 9.27
CA LYS A 120 -3.75 9.69 8.96
C LYS A 120 -3.98 9.64 7.46
N PHE A 121 -5.06 8.99 7.05
CA PHE A 121 -5.56 8.93 5.67
C PHE A 121 -6.97 9.50 5.61
N ILE A 122 -7.26 10.22 4.53
CA ILE A 122 -8.59 10.77 4.25
C ILE A 122 -9.08 10.25 2.90
N GLY A 123 -10.35 9.84 2.86
CA GLY A 123 -11.08 9.47 1.67
C GLY A 123 -11.58 10.72 0.95
N ILE A 124 -11.27 10.83 -0.33
CA ILE A 124 -11.80 11.87 -1.20
C ILE A 124 -12.54 11.18 -2.33
N SER A 125 -13.85 11.43 -2.39
CA SER A 125 -14.69 10.93 -3.46
C SER A 125 -14.45 11.74 -4.73
N HIS A 126 -14.17 11.06 -5.84
CA HIS A 126 -14.18 11.64 -7.18
C HIS A 126 -15.24 10.96 -8.03
N ASN A 127 -15.81 11.74 -8.94
CA ASN A 127 -16.73 11.25 -9.95
C ASN A 127 -15.97 11.19 -11.27
N ASP A 128 -15.75 9.97 -11.76
CA ASP A 128 -15.17 9.74 -13.08
C ASP A 128 -16.21 9.03 -13.95
N LEU A 129 -16.59 9.66 -15.06
CA LEU A 129 -17.58 9.15 -16.01
C LEU A 129 -18.92 8.72 -15.36
N GLY A 130 -19.36 9.39 -14.28
CA GLY A 130 -20.60 9.08 -13.56
C GLY A 130 -20.44 8.00 -12.47
N ILE A 131 -19.26 7.41 -12.33
CA ILE A 131 -18.95 6.40 -11.31
C ILE A 131 -18.25 7.09 -10.14
N TRP A 132 -18.88 7.02 -8.97
CA TRP A 132 -18.27 7.50 -7.73
C TRP A 132 -17.22 6.51 -7.26
N GLN A 133 -16.00 6.99 -7.13
CA GLN A 133 -14.87 6.23 -6.59
C GLN A 133 -14.30 6.96 -5.37
N MET A 134 -13.81 6.20 -4.41
CA MET A 134 -13.10 6.73 -3.25
C MET A 134 -11.61 6.54 -3.45
N ALA A 135 -10.84 7.62 -3.35
CA ALA A 135 -9.38 7.55 -3.29
C ALA A 135 -8.89 8.01 -1.91
N TYR A 136 -7.98 7.25 -1.32
CA TYR A 136 -7.41 7.57 -0.02
C TYR A 136 -6.06 8.26 -0.13
N TYR A 137 -5.88 9.32 0.65
CA TYR A 137 -4.69 10.15 0.68
C TYR A 137 -4.15 10.23 2.10
N GLN A 138 -2.88 9.94 2.29
CA GLN A 138 -2.19 10.26 3.54
C GLN A 138 -2.12 11.77 3.70
N VAL A 139 -2.50 12.26 4.88
CA VAL A 139 -2.29 13.65 5.29
C VAL A 139 -0.83 13.79 5.74
N VAL A 140 -0.04 14.54 4.97
CA VAL A 140 1.37 14.82 5.27
C VAL A 140 1.54 16.14 6.02
N TYR A 141 0.69 17.12 5.71
CA TYR A 141 0.57 18.38 6.44
C TYR A 141 -0.89 18.82 6.43
N ASP A 142 -1.37 19.29 7.58
CA ASP A 142 -2.79 19.52 7.87
C ASP A 142 -3.13 20.98 8.20
N GLY A 143 -2.67 21.92 7.37
CA GLY A 143 -2.97 23.36 7.49
C GLY A 143 -4.21 23.80 6.70
N GLN A 144 -4.33 25.11 6.45
CA GLN A 144 -5.34 25.67 5.53
C GLN A 144 -5.16 25.11 4.11
N THR A 145 -3.89 24.90 3.75
CA THR A 145 -3.49 24.16 2.56
C THR A 145 -2.98 22.80 3.00
N LYS A 146 -3.67 21.72 2.64
CA LYS A 146 -3.24 20.36 2.96
C LYS A 146 -2.21 19.88 1.94
N LEU A 147 -1.12 19.28 2.45
CA LEU A 147 -0.24 18.44 1.64
C LEU A 147 -0.67 16.99 1.82
N LEU A 148 -1.02 16.36 0.72
CA LEU A 148 -1.52 15.00 0.67
C LEU A 148 -0.53 14.12 -0.09
N ARG A 149 -0.45 12.84 0.28
CA ARG A 149 0.28 11.82 -0.48
C ARG A 149 -0.66 10.69 -0.84
N ARG A 150 -0.66 10.30 -2.11
CA ARG A 150 -1.35 9.10 -2.57
C ARG A 150 -0.32 8.01 -2.82
N TYR A 151 -0.59 6.82 -2.30
CA TYR A 151 0.14 5.61 -2.66
C TYR A 151 -0.65 4.91 -3.76
N GLN A 152 0.06 4.47 -4.78
CA GLN A 152 -0.46 3.59 -5.80
C GLN A 152 0.50 2.42 -5.97
N GLU A 153 -0.04 1.28 -6.33
CA GLU A 153 0.76 0.10 -6.57
C GLU A 153 0.37 -0.56 -7.87
N ARG A 154 1.38 -1.03 -8.60
CA ARG A 154 1.19 -1.81 -9.82
C ARG A 154 2.01 -3.08 -9.77
N LEU A 155 1.45 -4.16 -10.31
CA LEU A 155 2.16 -5.40 -10.52
C LEU A 155 2.96 -5.32 -11.84
N GLN A 156 4.27 -5.45 -11.76
CA GLN A 156 5.15 -5.57 -12.93
C GLN A 156 5.54 -7.05 -13.13
N PRO A 157 5.16 -7.69 -14.25
CA PRO A 157 5.62 -9.04 -14.57
C PRO A 157 7.15 -9.12 -14.71
N ILE A 158 7.73 -10.23 -14.29
CA ILE A 158 9.15 -10.55 -14.48
C ILE A 158 9.23 -11.74 -15.43
N SER A 159 9.97 -11.60 -16.54
CA SER A 159 10.20 -12.72 -17.44
C SER A 159 11.05 -13.78 -16.73
N ARG A 160 10.60 -15.04 -16.74
CA ARG A 160 11.37 -16.15 -16.15
C ARG A 160 12.73 -16.38 -16.84
N SER A 161 12.92 -15.86 -18.05
CA SER A 161 14.20 -15.94 -18.78
C SER A 161 15.34 -15.16 -18.12
N VAL A 162 15.05 -14.24 -17.20
CA VAL A 162 16.09 -13.48 -16.47
C VAL A 162 16.80 -14.31 -15.41
N TYR A 163 16.21 -15.43 -14.98
CA TYR A 163 16.78 -16.28 -13.95
C TYR A 163 17.74 -17.31 -14.55
N PRO A 164 18.82 -17.68 -13.83
CA PRO A 164 19.67 -18.79 -14.23
C PRO A 164 18.87 -20.07 -14.44
N MET A 165 19.22 -20.84 -15.48
CA MET A 165 18.49 -22.06 -15.85
C MET A 165 18.35 -23.07 -14.70
N ARG A 166 19.36 -23.15 -13.83
CA ARG A 166 19.42 -24.06 -12.68
C ARG A 166 18.81 -23.51 -11.38
N MET A 167 18.31 -22.26 -11.39
CA MET A 167 17.66 -21.71 -10.20
C MET A 167 16.36 -22.48 -9.92
N PRO A 168 16.13 -22.93 -8.67
CA PRO A 168 14.88 -23.58 -8.26
C PRO A 168 13.65 -22.72 -8.57
N SER A 169 12.52 -23.35 -8.89
CA SER A 169 11.29 -22.63 -9.25
C SER A 169 10.70 -21.83 -8.07
N ASP A 170 10.90 -22.31 -6.86
CA ASP A 170 10.55 -21.67 -5.58
C ASP A 170 11.54 -20.58 -5.15
N GLU A 171 12.53 -20.26 -5.97
CA GLU A 171 13.36 -19.05 -5.83
C GLU A 171 13.01 -17.99 -6.90
N LYS A 172 12.20 -18.35 -7.89
CA LYS A 172 11.78 -17.44 -8.96
C LYS A 172 10.53 -16.67 -8.56
N PHE A 173 10.46 -15.42 -9.01
CA PHE A 173 9.27 -14.59 -8.93
C PHE A 173 8.71 -14.33 -10.34
N ASP A 174 7.38 -14.39 -10.45
CA ASP A 174 6.60 -14.13 -11.67
C ASP A 174 6.36 -12.62 -11.90
N GLY A 175 6.66 -11.81 -10.89
CA GLY A 175 6.49 -10.37 -10.93
C GLY A 175 6.93 -9.70 -9.64
N ARG A 176 6.85 -8.38 -9.61
CA ARG A 176 7.09 -7.56 -8.42
C ARG A 176 6.05 -6.46 -8.32
N TYR A 177 5.66 -6.14 -7.10
CA TYR A 177 4.89 -4.94 -6.84
C TYR A 177 5.80 -3.72 -6.83
N ILE A 178 5.33 -2.65 -7.47
CA ILE A 178 6.01 -1.35 -7.50
C ILE A 178 5.06 -0.32 -6.91
N ILE A 179 5.47 0.22 -5.77
CA ILE A 179 4.80 1.33 -5.11
C ILE A 179 5.30 2.63 -5.76
N SER A 180 4.36 3.49 -6.12
CA SER A 180 4.62 4.88 -6.49
C SER A 180 3.92 5.81 -5.53
N GLU A 181 4.56 6.93 -5.22
CA GLU A 181 4.02 7.98 -4.38
C GLU A 181 3.81 9.24 -5.19
N GLU A 182 2.65 9.85 -5.02
CA GLU A 182 2.29 11.11 -5.66
C GLU A 182 1.89 12.13 -4.60
N PHE A 183 2.33 13.37 -4.77
CA PHE A 183 1.99 14.47 -3.86
C PHE A 183 0.87 15.32 -4.43
N TYR A 184 -0.02 15.78 -3.57
CA TYR A 184 -1.15 16.62 -3.94
C TYR A 184 -1.27 17.79 -2.99
N VAL A 185 -1.63 18.96 -3.53
CA VAL A 185 -1.98 20.15 -2.74
C VAL A 185 -3.49 20.33 -2.78
N LYS A 186 -4.12 20.45 -1.61
CA LYS A 186 -5.55 20.69 -1.49
C LYS A 186 -5.80 21.95 -0.68
N ARG A 187 -6.38 22.97 -1.32
CA ARG A 187 -6.89 24.18 -0.65
C ARG A 187 -8.30 23.97 -0.10
N VAL A 188 -8.74 24.88 0.76
CA VAL A 188 -10.14 24.96 1.20
C VAL A 188 -11.05 25.02 -0.04
N SER A 189 -12.08 24.17 -0.06
CA SER A 189 -13.09 24.09 -1.13
C SER A 189 -12.62 23.64 -2.53
N ASN A 190 -11.36 23.25 -2.72
CA ASN A 190 -10.85 22.75 -3.99
C ASN A 190 -10.59 21.23 -3.98
N SER A 191 -10.61 20.62 -5.16
CA SER A 191 -10.11 19.27 -5.37
C SER A 191 -8.58 19.22 -5.20
N PRO A 192 -8.01 18.08 -4.77
CA PRO A 192 -6.56 17.90 -4.73
C PRO A 192 -5.94 18.08 -6.10
N LYS A 193 -4.88 18.89 -6.20
CA LYS A 193 -4.09 19.05 -7.42
C LYS A 193 -2.80 18.26 -7.30
N LEU A 194 -2.55 17.36 -8.25
CA LEU A 194 -1.29 16.63 -8.36
C LEU A 194 -0.15 17.64 -8.51
N ILE A 195 0.91 17.42 -7.74
CA ILE A 195 2.15 18.18 -7.87
C ILE A 195 3.35 17.25 -8.07
N GLN A 196 4.22 17.66 -8.99
CA GLN A 196 5.58 17.16 -9.05
C GLN A 196 6.43 17.95 -8.06
N LEU A 197 7.55 17.36 -7.63
CA LEU A 197 8.52 18.02 -6.77
C LEU A 197 9.37 19.01 -7.59
N THR A 198 8.70 19.95 -8.25
CA THR A 198 9.27 21.01 -9.08
C THR A 198 8.62 22.34 -8.76
N GLN A 199 9.39 23.41 -8.91
CA GLN A 199 8.94 24.79 -8.65
C GLN A 199 7.72 25.16 -9.52
N GLU A 200 7.75 24.79 -10.80
CA GLU A 200 6.67 25.09 -11.74
C GLU A 200 5.35 24.43 -11.31
N SER A 201 5.42 23.16 -10.88
CA SER A 201 4.23 22.45 -10.41
C SER A 201 3.65 23.10 -9.15
N LEU A 202 4.50 23.53 -8.22
CA LEU A 202 4.06 24.24 -7.02
C LEU A 202 3.44 25.60 -7.33
N ARG A 203 4.01 26.37 -8.27
CA ARG A 203 3.43 27.64 -8.75
C ARG A 203 2.05 27.44 -9.37
N LYS A 204 1.84 26.38 -10.15
CA LYS A 204 0.53 26.04 -10.73
C LYS A 204 -0.49 25.65 -9.65
N ALA A 205 -0.04 24.97 -8.60
CA ALA A 205 -0.89 24.60 -7.47
C ALA A 205 -1.25 25.80 -6.56
N LEU A 206 -0.32 26.74 -6.40
CA LEU A 206 -0.41 27.94 -5.57
C LEU A 206 -0.18 29.22 -6.40
N PRO A 207 -1.11 29.60 -7.31
CA PRO A 207 -0.92 30.71 -8.23
C PRO A 207 -0.83 32.08 -7.55
N ASP A 208 -1.33 32.18 -6.32
CA ASP A 208 -1.31 33.38 -5.47
C ASP A 208 -0.19 33.35 -4.42
N ALA A 209 0.77 32.41 -4.54
CA ALA A 209 1.95 32.39 -3.69
C ALA A 209 2.87 33.59 -4.05
N PRO A 210 3.41 34.29 -3.04
CA PRO A 210 4.40 35.34 -3.26
C PRO A 210 5.63 34.83 -4.02
N SER A 211 6.15 35.62 -4.97
CA SER A 211 7.27 35.24 -5.83
C SER A 211 8.54 34.90 -5.05
N ASP A 212 8.74 35.52 -3.89
CA ASP A 212 9.88 35.31 -2.98
C ASP A 212 9.78 33.97 -2.21
N LEU A 213 8.59 33.40 -2.09
CA LEU A 213 8.39 32.08 -1.45
C LEU A 213 8.79 30.94 -2.39
N LEU A 214 8.79 31.17 -3.70
CA LEU A 214 9.07 30.18 -4.73
C LEU A 214 10.28 30.61 -5.56
N THR A 215 11.42 30.86 -4.92
CA THR A 215 12.71 31.19 -5.55
C THR A 215 13.47 29.93 -5.95
N SER A 216 14.38 30.03 -6.92
CA SER A 216 15.16 28.88 -7.42
C SER A 216 15.99 28.19 -6.33
N GLU A 217 16.51 28.95 -5.35
CA GLU A 217 17.30 28.42 -4.22
C GLU A 217 16.47 27.57 -3.25
N THR A 218 15.19 27.89 -3.08
CA THR A 218 14.30 27.13 -2.21
C THR A 218 13.79 25.83 -2.86
N THR A 219 13.94 25.70 -4.19
CA THR A 219 13.27 24.65 -4.97
C THR A 219 14.15 23.74 -5.84
N THR A 220 15.48 23.90 -5.82
CA THR A 220 16.39 23.12 -6.69
C THR A 220 16.35 21.62 -6.41
N ASP A 221 16.13 21.25 -5.14
CA ASP A 221 15.92 19.87 -4.67
C ASP A 221 14.71 19.84 -3.74
N LEU A 222 13.50 19.89 -4.30
CA LEU A 222 12.26 19.85 -3.52
C LEU A 222 12.09 18.48 -2.86
N THR A 223 12.49 18.38 -1.60
CA THR A 223 12.15 17.25 -0.75
C THR A 223 10.77 17.45 -0.13
N GLN A 224 10.16 16.38 0.37
CA GLN A 224 8.94 16.47 1.16
C GLN A 224 9.06 17.47 2.32
N ALA A 225 10.18 17.47 3.06
CA ALA A 225 10.41 18.38 4.16
C ALA A 225 10.40 19.85 3.71
N LYS A 226 11.06 20.16 2.60
CA LYS A 226 11.00 21.51 2.01
C LYS A 226 9.60 21.88 1.55
N LEU A 227 8.86 20.94 0.97
CA LEU A 227 7.49 21.15 0.54
C LEU A 227 6.56 21.48 1.72
N ILE A 228 6.70 20.76 2.85
CA ILE A 228 5.99 21.07 4.09
C ILE A 228 6.35 22.48 4.57
N ALA A 229 7.64 22.83 4.61
CA ALA A 229 8.10 24.15 5.05
C ALA A 229 7.54 25.28 4.16
N LEU A 230 7.53 25.09 2.84
CA LEU A 230 6.98 26.06 1.89
C LEU A 230 5.48 26.26 2.06
N ILE A 231 4.71 25.17 2.20
CA ILE A 231 3.26 25.25 2.42
C ILE A 231 2.96 25.89 3.78
N THR A 232 3.75 25.58 4.82
CA THR A 232 3.64 26.19 6.15
C THR A 232 3.89 27.71 6.10
N ALA A 233 4.91 28.14 5.35
CA ALA A 233 5.21 29.55 5.15
C ALA A 233 4.11 30.27 4.36
N TYR A 234 3.55 29.60 3.35
CA TYR A 234 2.43 30.13 2.56
C TYR A 234 1.18 30.34 3.43
N ASP A 235 0.80 29.33 4.22
CA ASP A 235 -0.36 29.41 5.13
C ASP A 235 -0.17 30.52 6.19
N SER A 236 1.02 30.62 6.79
CA SER A 236 1.34 31.66 7.77
C SER A 236 1.18 33.08 7.21
N ARG A 237 1.60 33.30 5.95
CA ARG A 237 1.46 34.61 5.29
C ARG A 237 0.02 34.92 4.90
N LYS A 238 -0.78 33.92 4.55
CA LYS A 238 -2.22 34.13 4.29
C LYS A 238 -2.94 34.53 5.56
N LEU A 239 -2.64 33.89 6.68
CA LEU A 239 -3.20 34.24 7.99
C LEU A 239 -2.85 35.67 8.43
N ALA A 240 -1.64 36.16 8.11
CA ALA A 240 -1.22 37.52 8.47
C ALA A 240 -1.88 38.64 7.63
N ASN A 241 -2.55 38.31 6.53
CA ASN A 241 -3.20 39.26 5.63
C ASN A 241 -4.74 39.31 5.80
N TYR A 242 -5.28 38.65 6.82
CA TYR A 242 -6.67 38.72 7.28
C TYR A 242 -6.71 39.31 8.69
#